data_AF-A0A349E4M0-F1
#
_entry.id   AF-A0A349E4M0-F1
#
_cell.length_a   1.000
_cell.length_b   1.000
_cell.length_c   1.000
_cell.angle_alpha   90.00
_cell.angle_beta   90.00
_cell.angle_gamma   90.00
#
_symmetry.space_group_name_H-M   'P 1'
#
loop_
_entity.id
_entity.type
_entity.pdbx_description
1 polymer ?
#
loop_
_entity_poly.entity_id
_entity_poly.type
_entity_poly.pdbx_seq_one_letter_code
_entity_poly.pdbx_strand_id
1 'polypeptide(L)'
;MLFVIIGNMTVHAQTPLDYGEITDSLKNKAEVIFLGKYKSYRGAGFRSQGRNIHRLHFGFEVVKVMKGEINTQNMPKGGLKYYKTSQYYWILLTPSQNTKRLLLQKMIDPAKLINEEEVIAILSAKTEK
;
A
#
# COMPACT_ATOMS: atom_id res chain seq x y z
N MET A 1 -21.07 39.37 -10.89
CA MET A 1 -20.91 38.73 -9.58
C MET A 1 -20.59 37.27 -9.85
N LEU A 2 -19.33 36.86 -9.69
CA LEU A 2 -18.82 35.56 -10.11
C LEU A 2 -18.91 34.59 -8.92
N PHE A 3 -19.81 33.61 -8.97
CA PHE A 3 -19.89 32.55 -7.97
C PHE A 3 -18.80 31.51 -8.26
N VAL A 4 -17.74 31.52 -7.45
CA VAL A 4 -16.74 30.45 -7.43
C VAL A 4 -17.32 29.30 -6.61
N ILE A 5 -17.80 28.27 -7.29
CA ILE A 5 -18.16 27.00 -6.66
C ILE A 5 -16.85 26.28 -6.33
N ILE A 6 -16.38 26.43 -5.09
CA ILE A 6 -15.33 25.57 -4.55
C ILE A 6 -15.98 24.21 -4.37
N GLY A 7 -15.77 23.32 -5.34
CA GLY A 7 -16.12 21.92 -5.24
C GLY A 7 -15.36 21.31 -4.08
N ASN A 8 -16.00 21.23 -2.91
CA ASN A 8 -15.60 20.33 -1.84
C ASN A 8 -15.65 18.92 -2.43
N MET A 9 -14.50 18.41 -2.87
CA MET A 9 -14.31 16.97 -3.02
C MET A 9 -14.50 16.39 -1.62
N THR A 10 -15.73 15.96 -1.33
CA THR A 10 -16.05 15.13 -0.17
C THR A 10 -15.28 13.84 -0.38
N VAL A 11 -14.07 13.79 0.18
CA VAL A 11 -13.36 12.55 0.47
C VAL A 11 -14.33 11.75 1.31
N HIS A 12 -15.13 10.91 0.66
CA HIS A 12 -16.03 9.99 1.34
C HIS A 12 -15.13 9.20 2.28
N ALA A 13 -15.28 9.47 3.59
CA ALA A 13 -14.54 8.75 4.61
C ALA A 13 -14.98 7.30 4.48
N GLN A 14 -14.20 6.50 3.76
CA GLN A 14 -14.45 5.07 3.61
C GLN A 14 -14.51 4.49 5.01
N THR A 15 -15.65 3.92 5.38
CA THR A 15 -15.81 3.20 6.64
C THR A 15 -14.79 2.06 6.67
N PRO A 16 -13.98 1.93 7.73
CA PRO A 16 -13.05 0.82 7.85
C PRO A 16 -13.79 -0.51 7.79
N LEU A 17 -13.26 -1.47 7.02
CA LEU A 17 -13.88 -2.77 6.78
C LEU A 17 -13.14 -3.90 7.50
N ASP A 18 -13.88 -4.91 7.96
CA ASP A 18 -13.38 -6.22 8.37
C ASP A 18 -13.22 -7.13 7.12
N TYR A 19 -12.37 -8.18 7.17
CA TYR A 19 -12.11 -9.04 5.99
C TYR A 19 -13.37 -9.70 5.43
N GLY A 20 -14.29 -10.09 6.32
CA GLY A 20 -15.58 -10.69 5.96
C GLY A 20 -16.44 -9.76 5.10
N GLU A 21 -16.31 -8.45 5.27
CA GLU A 21 -17.12 -7.43 4.59
C GLU A 21 -16.62 -7.10 3.18
N ILE A 22 -15.42 -7.57 2.81
CA ILE A 22 -14.92 -7.45 1.44
C ILE A 22 -15.74 -8.39 0.53
N THR A 23 -16.28 -7.86 -0.57
CA THR A 23 -17.13 -8.62 -1.50
C THR A 23 -16.37 -9.78 -2.15
N ASP A 24 -17.06 -10.90 -2.37
CA ASP A 24 -16.45 -12.09 -2.96
C ASP A 24 -15.92 -11.85 -4.37
N SER A 25 -16.56 -10.96 -5.13
CA SER A 25 -16.07 -10.53 -6.45
C SER A 25 -14.65 -9.93 -6.37
N LEU A 26 -14.38 -9.10 -5.36
CA LEU A 26 -13.05 -8.52 -5.14
C LEU A 26 -12.07 -9.59 -4.63
N LYS A 27 -12.50 -10.43 -3.69
CA LYS A 27 -11.66 -11.53 -3.17
C LYS A 27 -11.24 -12.51 -4.28
N ASN A 28 -12.12 -12.77 -5.24
CA ASN A 28 -11.87 -13.72 -6.33
C ASN A 28 -10.92 -13.13 -7.39
N LYS A 29 -11.00 -11.83 -7.67
CA LYS A 29 -10.12 -11.14 -8.63
C LYS A 29 -8.70 -10.93 -8.11
N ALA A 30 -8.55 -10.77 -6.79
CA ALA A 30 -7.24 -10.64 -6.17
C ALA A 30 -6.58 -12.00 -6.03
N GLU A 31 -5.34 -12.13 -6.50
CA GLU A 31 -4.54 -13.34 -6.28
C GLU A 31 -3.95 -13.36 -4.87
N VAL A 32 -3.60 -12.18 -4.35
CA VAL A 32 -3.03 -12.01 -3.02
C VAL A 32 -3.81 -10.94 -2.26
N ILE A 33 -4.14 -11.22 -1.00
CA ILE A 33 -4.85 -10.30 -0.11
C ILE A 33 -4.17 -10.29 1.25
N PHE A 34 -3.84 -9.11 1.76
CA PHE A 34 -3.25 -8.97 3.09
C PHE A 34 -3.69 -7.69 3.80
N LEU A 35 -3.64 -7.72 5.12
CA LEU A 35 -3.76 -6.55 5.97
C LEU A 35 -2.41 -5.83 6.00
N GLY A 36 -2.40 -4.59 5.52
CA GLY A 36 -1.21 -3.75 5.44
C GLY A 36 -1.31 -2.52 6.35
N LYS A 37 -0.24 -2.18 7.06
CA LYS A 37 -0.13 -0.90 7.77
C LYS A 37 0.69 0.09 6.95
N TYR A 38 0.12 1.24 6.63
CA TYR A 38 0.83 2.24 5.84
C TYR A 38 1.92 2.92 6.67
N LYS A 39 3.17 2.89 6.21
CA LYS A 39 4.29 3.53 6.90
C LYS A 39 5.38 4.01 5.95
N SER A 40 6.27 4.84 6.46
CA SER A 40 7.48 5.26 5.76
C SER A 40 8.65 4.32 6.05
N TYR A 41 9.53 4.18 5.07
CA TYR A 41 10.73 3.35 5.10
C TYR A 41 11.95 4.20 4.76
N ARG A 42 13.06 3.96 5.44
CA ARG A 42 14.35 4.53 5.05
C ARG A 42 14.95 3.67 3.94
N GLY A 43 15.12 4.26 2.77
CA GLY A 43 15.86 3.65 1.67
C GLY A 43 17.35 3.90 1.77
N ALA A 44 18.06 3.41 0.75
CA ALA A 44 19.49 3.67 0.58
C ALA A 44 19.77 5.18 0.61
N GLY A 45 20.79 5.55 1.38
CA GLY A 45 21.23 6.93 1.48
C GLY A 45 22.13 7.32 0.31
N PHE A 46 22.15 8.61 -0.02
CA PHE A 46 23.16 9.22 -0.88
C PHE A 46 23.85 10.36 -0.13
N ARG A 47 25.10 10.65 -0.49
CA ARG A 47 25.83 11.78 0.06
C ARG A 47 25.49 13.05 -0.71
N SER A 48 25.14 14.11 0.01
CA SER A 48 25.04 15.45 -0.53
C SER A 48 25.67 16.42 0.46
N GLN A 49 26.60 17.26 -0.01
CA GLN A 49 27.30 18.26 0.81
C GLN A 49 27.89 17.69 2.13
N GLY A 50 28.51 16.51 2.06
CA GLY A 50 29.11 15.86 3.23
C GLY A 50 28.11 15.25 4.24
N ARG A 51 26.81 15.36 3.99
CA ARG A 51 25.76 14.74 4.82
C ARG A 51 25.19 13.50 4.14
N ASN A 52 24.93 12.45 4.93
CA ASN A 52 24.18 11.29 4.46
C ASN A 52 22.69 11.65 4.45
N ILE A 53 22.07 11.67 3.26
CA ILE A 53 20.64 11.90 3.07
C ILE A 53 20.00 10.56 2.73
N HIS A 54 19.00 10.16 3.49
CA HIS A 54 18.20 8.97 3.19
C HIS A 54 16.99 9.34 2.34
N ARG A 55 16.69 8.55 1.32
CA ARG A 55 15.40 8.65 0.62
C ARG A 55 14.32 8.02 1.50
N LEU A 56 13.21 8.73 1.67
CA LEU A 56 12.02 8.18 2.31
C LEU A 56 11.16 7.51 1.24
N HIS A 57 10.86 6.24 1.47
CA HIS A 57 9.92 5.47 0.67
C HIS A 57 8.64 5.28 1.47
N PHE A 58 7.54 5.05 0.79
CA PHE A 58 6.24 4.79 1.41
C PHE A 58 5.68 3.47 0.91
N GLY A 59 4.87 2.82 1.73
CA GLY A 59 4.28 1.54 1.37
C GLY A 59 3.60 0.87 2.56
N PHE A 60 3.39 -0.44 2.45
CA PHE A 60 2.63 -1.20 3.44
C PHE A 60 3.52 -2.22 4.14
N GLU A 61 3.46 -2.20 5.46
CA GLU A 61 3.97 -3.29 6.29
C GLU A 61 2.95 -4.40 6.25
N VAL A 62 3.39 -5.60 5.89
CA VAL A 62 2.53 -6.78 5.84
C VAL A 62 2.29 -7.24 7.27
N VAL A 63 1.05 -7.09 7.74
CA VAL A 63 0.65 -7.48 9.10
C VAL A 63 0.16 -8.92 9.12
N LYS A 64 -0.74 -9.26 8.18
CA LYS A 64 -1.37 -10.58 8.10
C LYS A 64 -1.78 -10.88 6.67
N VAL A 65 -1.39 -12.05 6.15
CA VAL A 65 -1.80 -12.53 4.83
C VAL A 65 -3.07 -13.34 4.97
N MET A 66 -4.09 -13.02 4.17
CA MET A 66 -5.39 -13.70 4.17
C MET A 66 -5.56 -14.61 2.95
N LYS A 67 -4.90 -14.28 1.83
CA LYS A 67 -4.92 -15.06 0.59
C LYS A 67 -3.59 -14.91 -0.14
N GLY A 68 -3.12 -16.00 -0.75
CA GLY A 68 -1.90 -16.03 -1.55
C GLY A 68 -0.62 -16.07 -0.70
N GLU A 69 0.52 -15.94 -1.35
CA GLU A 69 1.84 -16.02 -0.70
C GLU A 69 2.58 -14.67 -0.78
N ILE A 70 3.05 -14.20 0.38
CA ILE A 70 3.96 -13.06 0.52
C ILE A 70 5.00 -13.40 1.57
N ASN A 71 6.28 -13.27 1.22
CA ASN A 71 7.39 -13.50 2.14
C ASN A 71 8.06 -12.20 2.60
N THR A 72 7.81 -11.08 1.91
CA THR A 72 8.33 -9.78 2.33
C THR A 72 7.54 -9.21 3.51
N GLN A 73 8.24 -8.56 4.44
CA GLN A 73 7.60 -7.80 5.51
C GLN A 73 7.17 -6.40 5.06
N ASN A 74 7.86 -5.84 4.05
CA ASN A 74 7.66 -4.47 3.61
C ASN A 74 7.38 -4.45 2.11
N MET A 75 6.33 -3.75 1.72
CA MET A 75 5.90 -3.61 0.34
C MET A 75 5.98 -2.13 -0.07
N PRO A 76 7.11 -1.66 -0.64
CA PRO A 76 7.24 -0.29 -1.13
C PRO A 76 6.31 -0.04 -2.32
N LYS A 77 5.63 1.10 -2.35
CA LYS A 77 4.70 1.47 -3.42
C LYS A 77 4.77 2.97 -3.76
N GLY A 78 4.76 3.29 -5.05
CA GLY A 78 4.76 4.66 -5.59
C GLY A 78 3.37 5.35 -5.52
N GLY A 79 3.35 6.69 -5.63
CA GLY A 79 2.13 7.48 -5.91
C GLY A 79 1.18 7.80 -4.77
N LEU A 80 1.60 7.57 -3.53
CA LEU A 80 0.70 7.51 -2.38
C LEU A 80 0.39 8.89 -1.76
N LYS A 81 -0.29 9.76 -2.51
CA LYS A 81 -0.78 11.06 -1.99
C LYS A 81 -1.98 10.95 -1.03
N TYR A 82 -2.64 9.80 -0.96
CA TYR A 82 -3.97 9.69 -0.33
C TYR A 82 -4.05 8.80 0.92
N TYR A 83 -2.94 8.20 1.39
CA TYR A 83 -2.96 7.27 2.53
C TYR A 83 -2.47 7.94 3.82
N LYS A 84 -3.13 7.65 4.94
CA LYS A 84 -2.77 8.18 6.25
C LYS A 84 -1.74 7.27 6.92
N THR A 85 -0.63 7.85 7.34
CA THR A 85 0.45 7.13 8.03
C THR A 85 -0.10 6.40 9.26
N SER A 86 0.41 5.20 9.50
CA SER A 86 0.04 4.28 10.59
C SER A 86 -1.39 3.73 10.54
N GLN A 87 -2.17 4.05 9.50
CA GLN A 87 -3.49 3.47 9.30
C GLN A 87 -3.38 2.09 8.63
N TYR A 88 -4.33 1.20 8.96
CA TYR A 88 -4.45 -0.14 8.38
C TYR A 88 -5.33 -0.12 7.14
N TYR A 89 -4.97 -0.96 6.18
CA TYR A 89 -5.66 -1.09 4.92
C TYR A 89 -5.67 -2.54 4.44
N TRP A 90 -6.76 -2.93 3.76
CA TRP A 90 -6.80 -4.18 3.02
C TRP A 90 -6.13 -3.96 1.67
N ILE A 91 -5.10 -4.74 1.38
CA ILE A 91 -4.34 -4.67 0.14
C ILE A 91 -4.72 -5.85 -0.75
N LEU A 92 -5.33 -5.55 -1.89
CA LEU A 92 -5.70 -6.53 -2.90
C LEU A 92 -4.75 -6.42 -4.09
N LEU A 93 -4.10 -7.52 -4.44
CA LEU A 93 -3.11 -7.58 -5.51
C LEU A 93 -3.52 -8.57 -6.60
N THR A 94 -3.32 -8.15 -7.85
CA THR A 94 -3.31 -9.04 -9.02
C THR A 94 -1.94 -8.88 -9.70
N PRO A 95 -0.87 -9.41 -9.08
CA PRO A 95 0.50 -9.06 -9.42
C PRO A 95 0.95 -9.67 -10.75
N SER A 96 1.76 -8.93 -11.51
CA SER A 96 2.48 -9.50 -12.67
C SER A 96 3.51 -10.53 -12.23
N GLN A 97 4.05 -11.32 -13.17
CA GLN A 97 5.08 -12.32 -12.85
C GLN A 97 6.31 -11.70 -12.16
N ASN A 98 6.70 -10.47 -12.52
CA ASN A 98 7.82 -9.78 -11.89
C ASN A 98 7.49 -9.39 -10.44
N THR A 99 6.29 -8.87 -10.21
CA THR A 99 5.84 -8.50 -8.86
C THR A 99 5.64 -9.73 -7.97
N LYS A 100 5.16 -10.86 -8.51
CA LYS A 100 5.15 -12.15 -7.79
C LYS A 100 6.53 -12.53 -7.31
N ARG A 101 7.54 -12.49 -8.20
CA ARG A 101 8.93 -12.78 -7.83
C ARG A 101 9.46 -11.86 -6.74
N LEU A 102 9.08 -10.58 -6.75
CA LEU A 102 9.46 -9.62 -5.70
C LEU A 102 8.78 -9.94 -4.37
N LEU A 103 7.46 -10.21 -4.36
CA LEU A 103 6.69 -10.51 -3.15
C LEU A 103 7.19 -11.77 -2.41
N LEU A 104 7.77 -12.72 -3.15
CA LEU A 104 8.37 -13.94 -2.59
C LEU A 104 9.78 -13.75 -2.03
N GLN A 105 10.39 -12.56 -2.19
CA GLN A 105 11.67 -12.24 -1.55
C GLN A 105 11.47 -11.98 -0.06
N LYS A 106 12.41 -12.46 0.76
CA LYS A 106 12.40 -12.20 2.22
C LYS A 106 12.48 -10.71 2.55
N MET A 107 13.23 -9.96 1.73
CA MET A 107 13.36 -8.51 1.86
C MET A 107 13.38 -7.88 0.48
N ILE A 108 12.48 -6.93 0.25
CA ILE A 108 12.50 -6.09 -0.94
C ILE A 108 13.29 -4.82 -0.62
N ASP A 109 14.22 -4.46 -1.51
CA ASP A 109 14.88 -3.16 -1.46
C ASP A 109 13.82 -2.05 -1.56
N PRO A 110 13.70 -1.14 -0.58
CA PRO A 110 12.74 -0.04 -0.63
C PRO A 110 12.82 0.81 -1.91
N ALA A 111 13.98 0.82 -2.59
CA ALA A 111 14.15 1.50 -3.88
C ALA A 111 13.47 0.79 -5.06
N LYS A 112 13.17 -0.52 -4.94
CA LYS A 112 12.44 -1.29 -5.95
C LYS A 112 10.94 -1.08 -5.77
N LEU A 113 10.43 -0.07 -6.45
CA LEU A 113 9.01 0.28 -6.44
C LEU A 113 8.19 -0.78 -7.19
N ILE A 114 7.03 -1.12 -6.61
CA ILE A 114 5.98 -1.83 -7.34
C ILE A 114 5.13 -0.79 -8.06
N ASN A 115 4.90 -1.00 -9.36
CA ASN A 115 4.13 -0.09 -10.20
C ASN A 115 2.69 0.04 -9.70
N GLU A 116 2.15 1.26 -9.76
CA GLU A 116 0.79 1.56 -9.30
C GLU A 116 -0.29 0.81 -10.07
N GLU A 117 -0.05 0.58 -11.37
CA GLU A 117 -0.93 -0.13 -12.30
C GLU A 117 -1.11 -1.61 -11.95
N GLU A 118 -0.19 -2.21 -11.19
CA GLU A 118 -0.24 -3.62 -10.77
C GLU A 118 -0.84 -3.81 -9.37
N VAL A 119 -1.19 -2.70 -8.70
CA VAL A 119 -1.67 -2.69 -7.31
C VAL A 119 -2.97 -1.93 -7.18
N ILE A 120 -4.09 -2.65 -7.28
CA ILE A 120 -5.43 -2.06 -7.20
C ILE A 120 -6.29 -2.80 -6.16
N ALA A 121 -6.16 -2.37 -4.90
CA ALA A 121 -7.25 -1.74 -4.12
C ALA A 121 -6.82 -1.70 -2.64
N ILE A 122 -6.85 -0.50 -2.06
CA ILE A 122 -6.38 -0.22 -0.69
C ILE A 122 -7.54 0.44 0.04
N LEU A 123 -8.42 -0.40 0.62
CA LEU A 123 -9.56 0.04 1.41
C LEU A 123 -9.10 0.23 2.86
N SER A 124 -9.65 1.23 3.55
CA SER A 124 -9.39 1.37 4.99
C SER A 124 -9.84 0.09 5.71
N ALA A 125 -8.96 -0.49 6.53
CA ALA A 125 -9.26 -1.69 7.29
C ALA A 125 -9.44 -1.35 8.76
N LYS A 126 -10.36 -2.05 9.41
CA LYS A 126 -10.43 -2.08 10.87
C LYS A 126 -9.33 -3.01 11.36
N THR A 127 -8.64 -2.63 12.44
CA THR A 127 -7.66 -3.53 13.05
C THR A 127 -8.41 -4.75 13.59
N GLU A 128 -8.17 -5.92 13.01
CA GLU A 128 -8.62 -7.19 13.60
C GLU A 128 -7.91 -7.34 14.96
N LYS A 129 -8.68 -7.44 16.05
CA LYS A 129 -8.15 -7.69 17.40
C LYS A 129 -7.72 -9.14 17.57
#